data_AF-K8EYT1-F1
#
_entry.id   AF-K8EYT1-F1
#
_cell.length_a   1.000
_cell.length_b   1.000
_cell.length_c   1.000
_cell.angle_alpha   90.00
_cell.angle_beta   90.00
_cell.angle_gamma   90.00
#
_symmetry.space_group_name_H-M   'P 1'
#
loop_
_entity.id
_entity.type
_entity.pdbx_description
1 polymer ?
#
loop_
_entity_poly.entity_id
_entity_poly.type
_entity_poly.pdbx_seq_one_letter_code
_entity_poly.pdbx_strand_id
1 'polypeptide(L)'
;MSSPQNNENFHPPPNEEEYEEDIFRAIDANDLALVQRIISEQGTDCVLKRISNSKTTLMRACETHGNESIVEVLLSSGAPWNAVDDDGHCAGEYAAEKYPHLASQLMDYGVEVELLLGDEIRASGAYETDTSYLSEKLKYDANDRLLDAQGDAVMMKWETPLMKLHAEKICDVEHGKESEAVVLNVGFGLGIIDGFIQDLKPKTHVIIEAHPDVYAHMKRKGWDEKENVVVVFGRWQDVIEDLAKEYSFTGAFFDTYGETYNEIREFHVHLPKLFQKSKKEGKRCTYSYFNGFCPDNIFFHMVYNRLIAKELKDLSGMSTTFESVKVDKIDWEGVTGHGKYWEMETYFLPTSTYC
;
A
#
# COMPACT_ATOMS: atom_id res chain seq x y z
N MET A 1 -1.39 -35.34 66.74
CA MET A 1 -1.75 -33.91 66.74
C MET A 1 -0.70 -33.16 65.96
N SER A 2 -1.16 -32.17 65.19
CA SER A 2 -0.38 -31.18 64.41
C SER A 2 -0.06 -31.58 62.97
N SER A 3 -0.94 -31.10 62.08
CA SER A 3 -0.73 -30.87 60.64
C SER A 3 -0.07 -29.48 60.42
N PRO A 4 0.05 -28.96 59.18
CA PRO A 4 1.32 -28.73 58.47
C PRO A 4 1.63 -27.23 58.29
N GLN A 5 2.82 -26.89 57.76
CA GLN A 5 3.02 -25.56 57.16
C GLN A 5 3.66 -25.70 55.78
N ASN A 6 2.80 -25.51 54.77
CA ASN A 6 3.16 -25.03 53.44
C ASN A 6 3.84 -23.67 53.58
N ASN A 7 5.02 -23.50 52.99
CA ASN A 7 5.61 -22.20 52.77
C ASN A 7 5.37 -21.86 51.29
N GLU A 8 4.21 -21.25 51.01
CA GLU A 8 3.98 -20.57 49.75
C GLU A 8 4.83 -19.28 49.75
N ASN A 9 5.61 -19.09 48.67
CA ASN A 9 6.35 -17.87 48.42
C ASN A 9 5.38 -16.70 48.28
N PHE A 10 5.22 -15.94 49.36
CA PHE A 10 4.56 -14.64 49.35
C PHE A 10 5.50 -13.65 48.66
N HIS A 11 5.28 -13.40 47.37
CA HIS A 11 5.83 -12.21 46.72
C HIS A 11 5.02 -11.00 47.22
N PRO A 12 5.63 -10.03 47.92
CA PRO A 12 4.91 -8.82 48.30
C PRO A 12 4.45 -8.10 47.01
N PRO A 13 3.29 -7.42 47.03
CA PRO A 13 2.91 -6.53 45.93
C PRO A 13 4.02 -5.47 45.74
N PRO A 14 4.28 -5.02 44.50
CA PRO A 14 5.25 -3.96 44.26
C PRO A 14 4.86 -2.71 45.07
N ASN A 15 5.88 -2.05 45.62
CA ASN A 15 5.77 -0.90 46.51
C ASN A 15 5.11 0.29 45.78
N GLU A 16 4.26 1.07 46.48
CA GLU A 16 3.53 2.23 45.92
C GLU A 16 4.43 3.37 45.36
N GLU A 17 5.75 3.32 45.55
CA GLU A 17 6.73 4.25 44.99
C GLU A 17 7.04 4.02 43.49
N GLU A 18 6.68 2.87 42.91
CA GLU A 18 6.85 2.62 41.46
C GLU A 18 5.82 3.39 40.60
N TYR A 19 4.85 4.05 41.24
CA TYR A 19 3.80 4.83 40.59
C TYR A 19 4.15 6.31 40.33
N GLU A 20 5.26 6.87 40.85
CA GLU A 20 5.51 8.32 40.75
C GLU A 20 6.06 8.79 39.40
N GLU A 21 6.55 7.89 38.54
CA GLU A 21 7.17 8.28 37.25
C GLU A 21 6.66 7.46 36.06
N ASP A 22 5.33 7.42 35.95
CA ASP A 22 4.68 6.92 34.74
C ASP A 22 4.76 7.96 33.62
N ILE A 23 5.38 7.59 32.49
CA ILE A 23 5.51 8.44 31.31
C ILE A 23 4.15 8.94 30.81
N PHE A 24 3.07 8.16 30.98
CA PHE A 24 1.73 8.58 30.59
C PHE A 24 1.21 9.75 31.44
N ARG A 25 1.54 9.80 32.74
CA ARG A 25 1.19 10.95 33.60
C ARG A 25 1.95 12.20 33.18
N ALA A 26 3.22 12.06 32.79
CA ALA A 26 4.02 13.17 32.28
C ALA A 26 3.46 13.72 30.97
N ILE A 27 3.04 12.84 30.05
CA ILE A 27 2.36 13.20 28.80
C ILE A 27 1.03 13.91 29.10
N ASP A 28 0.22 13.37 30.00
CA ASP A 28 -1.08 13.95 30.40
C ASP A 28 -0.93 15.32 31.06
N ALA A 29 0.16 15.53 31.81
CA ALA A 29 0.52 16.81 32.41
C ALA A 29 1.14 17.80 31.42
N ASN A 30 1.40 17.38 30.17
CA ASN A 30 2.12 18.14 29.15
C ASN A 30 3.54 18.57 29.61
N ASP A 31 4.20 17.75 30.43
CA ASP A 31 5.51 18.05 31.03
C ASP A 31 6.64 17.45 30.19
N LEU A 32 7.12 18.21 29.20
CA LEU A 32 8.22 17.81 28.33
C LEU A 32 9.49 17.45 29.11
N ALA A 33 9.80 18.20 30.17
CA ALA A 33 11.03 17.99 30.94
C ALA A 33 10.96 16.66 31.70
N LEU A 34 9.80 16.33 32.27
CA LEU A 34 9.58 15.05 32.91
C LEU A 34 9.58 13.89 31.92
N VAL A 35 8.96 14.04 30.74
CA VAL A 35 9.01 13.04 29.67
C VAL A 35 10.47 12.75 29.28
N GLN A 36 11.27 13.79 28.99
CA GLN A 36 12.67 13.63 28.63
C GLN A 36 13.49 12.96 29.74
N ARG A 37 13.25 13.33 31.00
CA ARG A 37 13.93 12.73 32.15
C ARG A 37 13.60 11.25 32.27
N ILE A 38 12.32 10.87 32.23
CA ILE A 38 11.88 9.48 32.30
C ILE A 38 12.51 8.65 31.18
N ILE A 39 12.53 9.16 29.94
CA ILE A 39 13.17 8.47 28.81
C ILE A 39 14.68 8.32 29.03
N SER A 40 15.36 9.33 29.56
CA SER A 40 16.79 9.25 29.84
C SER A 40 17.15 8.25 30.95
N GLU A 41 16.27 8.05 31.91
CA GLU A 41 16.47 7.16 33.06
C GLU A 41 16.03 5.71 32.78
N GLN A 42 14.93 5.53 32.05
CA GLN A 42 14.32 4.22 31.78
C GLN A 42 14.61 3.68 30.36
N GLY A 43 15.17 4.49 29.46
CA GLY A 43 15.46 4.11 28.08
C GLY A 43 14.21 3.88 27.22
N THR A 44 14.36 3.13 26.12
CA THR A 44 13.30 2.83 25.15
C THR A 44 12.11 2.05 25.75
N ASP A 45 12.33 1.30 26.83
CA ASP A 45 11.29 0.47 27.43
C ASP A 45 10.09 1.30 27.91
N CYS A 46 10.33 2.51 28.43
CA CYS A 46 9.24 3.39 28.86
C CYS A 46 8.42 3.92 27.67
N VAL A 47 9.05 4.14 26.51
CA VAL A 47 8.41 4.65 25.29
C VAL A 47 7.48 3.59 24.67
N LEU A 48 7.85 2.32 24.78
CA LEU A 48 7.09 1.19 24.24
C LEU A 48 5.93 0.73 25.15
N LYS A 49 5.76 1.33 26.34
CA LYS A 49 4.65 1.02 27.24
C LYS A 49 3.30 1.31 26.58
N ARG A 50 2.29 0.58 27.04
CA ARG A 50 0.88 0.73 26.63
C ARG A 50 -0.01 0.84 27.86
N ILE A 51 -1.07 1.64 27.77
CA ILE A 51 -2.14 1.70 28.77
C ILE A 51 -3.27 0.73 28.43
N SER A 52 -4.31 0.68 29.27
CA SER A 52 -5.55 -0.06 28.99
C SER A 52 -6.13 0.37 27.65
N ASN A 53 -6.55 -0.59 26.80
CA ASN A 53 -6.92 -0.45 25.38
C ASN A 53 -5.74 -0.51 24.38
N SER A 54 -4.55 -0.90 24.83
CA SER A 54 -3.33 -0.97 24.02
C SER A 54 -2.81 0.37 23.49
N LYS A 55 -3.34 1.51 23.93
CA LYS A 55 -2.86 2.83 23.48
C LYS A 55 -1.40 3.08 23.88
N THR A 56 -0.59 3.52 22.91
CA THR A 56 0.84 3.81 23.08
C THR A 56 1.08 5.21 23.65
N THR A 57 2.31 5.46 24.10
CA THR A 57 2.77 6.81 24.52
C THR A 57 2.54 7.86 23.43
N LEU A 58 2.84 7.52 22.18
CA LEU A 58 2.68 8.40 21.02
C LEU A 58 1.20 8.71 20.75
N MET A 59 0.33 7.69 20.76
CA MET A 59 -1.13 7.92 20.62
C MET A 59 -1.66 8.82 21.73
N ARG A 60 -1.22 8.60 22.98
CA ARG A 60 -1.66 9.44 24.11
C ARG A 60 -1.20 10.89 23.97
N ALA A 61 0.02 11.13 23.49
CA ALA A 61 0.53 12.47 23.23
C ALA A 61 -0.28 13.19 22.13
N CYS A 62 -0.68 12.47 21.08
CA CYS A 62 -1.52 12.99 20.00
C CYS A 62 -2.98 13.21 20.43
N GLU A 63 -3.53 12.37 21.29
CA GLU A 63 -4.92 12.47 21.77
C GLU A 63 -5.15 13.65 22.73
N THR A 64 -4.15 13.95 23.56
CA THR A 64 -4.28 14.88 24.70
C THR A 64 -4.02 16.33 24.32
N HIS A 65 -2.75 16.74 24.27
CA HIS A 65 -2.32 18.13 24.06
C HIS A 65 -1.75 18.38 22.66
N GLY A 66 -1.39 17.32 21.93
CA GLY A 66 -0.76 17.45 20.61
C GLY A 66 0.56 18.20 20.64
N ASN A 67 1.31 18.11 21.75
CA ASN A 67 2.57 18.83 21.91
C ASN A 67 3.64 18.24 21.00
N GLU A 68 3.97 18.97 19.93
CA GLU A 68 4.95 18.59 18.91
C GLU A 68 6.31 18.20 19.51
N SER A 69 6.77 18.90 20.55
CA SER A 69 8.06 18.59 21.19
C SER A 69 8.04 17.28 21.98
N ILE A 70 6.92 16.94 22.62
CA ILE A 70 6.76 15.63 23.27
C ILE A 70 6.72 14.54 22.20
N VAL A 71 5.97 14.75 21.13
CA VAL A 71 5.87 13.80 20.00
C VAL A 71 7.24 13.57 19.35
N GLU A 72 7.99 14.63 19.06
CA GLU A 72 9.34 14.54 18.49
C GLU A 72 10.30 13.74 19.39
N VAL A 73 10.26 13.98 20.71
CA VAL A 73 11.07 13.22 21.68
C VAL A 73 10.67 11.74 21.70
N LEU A 74 9.36 11.43 21.67
CA LEU A 74 8.88 10.05 21.63
C LEU A 74 9.33 9.34 20.35
N LEU A 75 9.16 9.97 19.18
CA LEU A 75 9.56 9.42 17.88
C LEU A 75 11.09 9.18 17.80
N SER A 76 11.89 10.18 18.19
CA SER A 76 13.36 10.05 18.21
C SER A 76 13.86 9.02 19.23
N SER A 77 13.02 8.66 20.21
CA SER A 77 13.28 7.61 21.20
C SER A 77 12.66 6.26 20.83
N GLY A 78 12.22 6.08 19.58
CA GLY A 78 11.78 4.78 19.06
C GLY A 78 10.30 4.45 19.28
N ALA A 79 9.44 5.45 19.55
CA ALA A 79 8.00 5.21 19.59
C ALA A 79 7.48 4.72 18.23
N PRO A 80 6.71 3.61 18.18
CA PRO A 80 6.21 3.07 16.93
C PRO A 80 5.12 3.96 16.35
N TRP A 81 5.40 4.61 15.22
CA TRP A 81 4.45 5.47 14.52
C TRP A 81 3.26 4.69 13.92
N ASN A 82 3.49 3.42 13.56
CA ASN A 82 2.54 2.51 12.92
C ASN A 82 1.83 1.55 13.88
N ALA A 83 2.00 1.72 15.19
CA ALA A 83 1.23 0.95 16.15
C ALA A 83 -0.25 1.35 16.10
N VAL A 84 -1.14 0.38 16.36
CA VAL A 84 -2.58 0.57 16.57
C VAL A 84 -2.99 0.17 17.98
N ASP A 85 -4.10 0.72 18.45
CA ASP A 85 -4.77 0.33 19.69
C ASP A 85 -5.80 -0.81 19.44
N ASP A 86 -6.55 -1.20 20.47
CA ASP A 86 -7.55 -2.29 20.37
C ASP A 86 -8.70 -1.98 19.38
N ASP A 87 -8.91 -0.69 19.06
CA ASP A 87 -9.93 -0.23 18.10
C ASP A 87 -9.35 -0.02 16.70
N GLY A 88 -8.05 -0.28 16.49
CA GLY A 88 -7.37 -0.12 15.20
C GLY A 88 -6.85 1.29 14.91
N HIS A 89 -6.95 2.23 15.85
CA HIS A 89 -6.51 3.61 15.64
C HIS A 89 -5.01 3.77 15.91
N CYS A 90 -4.32 4.46 15.01
CA CYS A 90 -2.92 4.86 15.17
C CYS A 90 -2.77 6.28 15.73
N ALA A 91 -1.55 6.66 16.12
CA ALA A 91 -1.28 8.00 16.64
C ALA A 91 -1.61 9.12 15.64
N GLY A 92 -1.42 8.84 14.35
CA GLY A 92 -1.75 9.76 13.27
C GLY A 92 -3.25 10.08 13.15
N GLU A 93 -4.12 9.12 13.45
CA GLU A 93 -5.58 9.31 13.43
C GLU A 93 -6.05 10.16 14.62
N TYR A 94 -5.52 9.90 15.81
CA TYR A 94 -5.73 10.76 16.98
C TYR A 94 -5.25 12.20 16.71
N ALA A 95 -4.10 12.36 16.05
CA ALA A 95 -3.61 13.67 15.65
C ALA A 95 -4.52 14.33 14.61
N ALA A 96 -5.02 13.59 13.61
CA ALA A 96 -5.84 14.14 12.53
C ALA A 96 -7.18 14.72 13.03
N GLU A 97 -7.73 14.19 14.12
CA GLU A 97 -8.98 14.68 14.72
C GLU A 97 -8.86 16.11 15.28
N LYS A 98 -7.71 16.47 15.87
CA LYS A 98 -7.53 17.71 16.64
C LYS A 98 -6.38 18.60 16.18
N TYR A 99 -5.34 18.01 15.59
CA TYR A 99 -4.04 18.61 15.30
C TYR A 99 -3.56 18.25 13.86
N PRO A 100 -4.17 18.81 12.80
CA PRO A 100 -3.84 18.43 11.41
C PRO A 100 -2.35 18.63 11.02
N HIS A 101 -1.69 19.63 11.61
CA HIS A 101 -0.25 19.85 11.40
C HIS A 101 0.60 18.71 11.96
N LEU A 102 0.27 18.25 13.17
CA LEU A 102 0.92 17.12 13.81
C LEU A 102 0.66 15.82 13.03
N ALA A 103 -0.55 15.63 12.51
CA ALA A 103 -0.85 14.51 11.63
C ALA A 103 0.02 14.53 10.36
N SER A 104 0.23 15.71 9.75
CA SER A 104 1.15 15.82 8.61
C SER A 104 2.59 15.51 9.01
N GLN A 105 3.07 15.99 10.16
CA GLN A 105 4.41 15.67 10.66
C GLN A 105 4.60 14.17 10.87
N LEU A 106 3.60 13.49 11.43
CA LEU A 106 3.63 12.03 11.62
C LEU A 106 3.61 11.29 10.27
N MET A 107 2.89 11.80 9.26
CA MET A 107 2.94 11.22 7.92
C MET A 107 4.33 11.36 7.31
N ASP A 108 4.94 12.54 7.43
CA ASP A 108 6.29 12.80 6.90
C ASP A 108 7.33 11.91 7.60
N TYR A 109 7.24 11.76 8.92
CA TYR A 109 8.05 10.81 9.68
C TYR A 109 7.84 9.35 9.22
N GLY A 110 6.59 8.93 9.01
CA GLY A 110 6.29 7.60 8.50
C GLY A 110 6.93 7.35 7.12
N VAL A 111 6.84 8.32 6.21
CA VAL A 111 7.50 8.25 4.90
C VAL A 111 9.02 8.12 5.04
N GLU A 112 9.65 8.91 5.92
CA GLU A 112 11.09 8.85 6.16
C GLU A 112 11.54 7.48 6.70
N VAL A 113 10.79 6.92 7.65
CA VAL A 113 11.05 5.59 8.21
C VAL A 113 10.90 4.50 7.15
N GLU A 114 9.84 4.52 6.37
CA GLU A 114 9.61 3.52 5.30
C GLU A 114 10.69 3.58 4.21
N LEU A 115 11.16 4.80 3.85
CA LEU A 115 12.28 4.95 2.91
C LEU A 115 13.56 4.30 3.45
N LEU A 116 13.89 4.57 4.72
CA LEU A 116 15.09 4.04 5.37
C LEU A 116 15.03 2.51 5.47
N LEU A 117 13.91 1.97 5.96
CA LEU A 117 13.69 0.51 6.07
C LEU A 117 13.75 -0.16 4.69
N GLY A 118 13.15 0.47 3.68
CA GLY A 118 13.22 -0.01 2.31
C GLY A 118 14.67 -0.08 1.80
N ASP A 119 15.49 0.94 2.07
CA ASP A 119 16.90 0.95 1.68
C ASP A 119 17.70 -0.16 2.37
N GLU A 120 17.45 -0.41 3.66
CA GLU A 120 18.08 -1.51 4.41
C GLU A 120 17.69 -2.90 3.87
N ILE A 121 16.41 -3.12 3.59
CA ILE A 121 15.92 -4.38 3.00
C ILE A 121 16.57 -4.62 1.64
N ARG A 122 16.65 -3.58 0.79
CA ARG A 122 17.30 -3.68 -0.52
C ARG A 122 18.80 -3.92 -0.40
N ALA A 123 19.48 -3.23 0.51
CA ALA A 123 20.91 -3.39 0.72
C ALA A 123 21.29 -4.78 1.27
N SER A 124 20.42 -5.38 2.09
CA SER A 124 20.62 -6.73 2.62
C SER A 124 20.28 -7.84 1.62
N GLY A 125 19.56 -7.53 0.54
CA GLY A 125 19.07 -8.53 -0.41
C GLY A 125 18.00 -9.45 0.18
N ALA A 126 17.39 -9.07 1.32
CA ALA A 126 16.42 -9.87 2.06
C ALA A 126 15.00 -9.82 1.46
N TYR A 127 14.87 -9.52 0.16
CA TYR A 127 13.60 -9.54 -0.55
C TYR A 127 13.56 -10.78 -1.46
N GLU A 128 12.77 -11.78 -1.09
CA GLU A 128 12.51 -12.94 -1.95
C GLU A 128 11.18 -12.75 -2.66
N THR A 129 11.18 -12.92 -3.99
CA THR A 129 9.94 -12.99 -4.77
C THR A 129 9.28 -14.34 -4.51
N ASP A 130 8.15 -14.34 -3.82
CA ASP A 130 7.34 -15.55 -3.70
C ASP A 130 6.69 -15.86 -5.06
N THR A 131 6.97 -17.04 -5.59
CA THR A 131 6.40 -17.52 -6.84
C THR A 131 5.41 -18.66 -6.64
N SER A 132 5.09 -18.98 -5.37
CA SER A 132 4.13 -20.02 -4.99
C SER A 132 2.79 -19.83 -5.70
N TYR A 133 2.29 -18.60 -5.75
CA TYR A 133 1.07 -18.20 -6.45
C TYR A 133 1.00 -18.71 -7.89
N LEU A 134 2.10 -18.69 -8.65
CA LEU A 134 2.12 -19.12 -10.06
C LEU A 134 1.86 -20.62 -10.25
N SER A 135 1.98 -21.41 -9.17
CA SER A 135 1.74 -22.85 -9.16
C SER A 135 0.36 -23.22 -8.61
N GLU A 136 -0.38 -22.26 -8.08
CA GLU A 136 -1.68 -22.49 -7.48
C GLU A 136 -2.78 -22.69 -8.52
N LYS A 137 -3.94 -23.16 -8.06
CA LYS A 137 -5.13 -23.30 -8.90
C LYS A 137 -6.09 -22.16 -8.63
N LEU A 138 -6.30 -21.34 -9.65
CA LEU A 138 -7.24 -20.25 -9.58
C LEU A 138 -8.61 -20.66 -10.10
N LYS A 139 -9.64 -20.05 -9.53
CA LYS A 139 -11.03 -20.33 -9.87
C LYS A 139 -11.72 -19.04 -10.28
N TYR A 140 -12.19 -19.00 -11.51
CA TYR A 140 -13.25 -18.08 -11.92
C TYR A 140 -14.59 -18.64 -11.48
N ASP A 141 -15.38 -17.86 -10.74
CA ASP A 141 -16.72 -18.28 -10.32
C ASP A 141 -17.84 -17.57 -11.09
N ALA A 142 -19.09 -17.95 -10.80
CA ALA A 142 -20.27 -17.43 -11.48
C ALA A 142 -20.61 -15.97 -11.12
N ASN A 143 -19.96 -15.40 -10.10
CA ASN A 143 -20.18 -14.04 -9.60
C ASN A 143 -19.09 -13.08 -10.07
N ASP A 144 -18.37 -13.43 -11.15
CA ASP A 144 -17.27 -12.65 -11.71
C ASP A 144 -16.16 -12.37 -10.68
N ARG A 145 -15.75 -13.41 -9.95
CA ARG A 145 -14.58 -13.37 -9.06
C ARG A 145 -13.50 -14.32 -9.52
N LEU A 146 -12.26 -13.89 -9.34
CA LEU A 146 -11.09 -14.72 -9.43
C LEU A 146 -10.61 -14.99 -8.02
N LEU A 147 -10.60 -16.26 -7.62
CA LEU A 147 -10.17 -16.71 -6.30
C LEU A 147 -8.93 -17.59 -6.41
N ASP A 148 -8.05 -17.52 -5.42
CA ASP A 148 -6.92 -18.43 -5.29
C ASP A 148 -7.29 -19.76 -4.63
N ALA A 149 -6.29 -20.59 -4.33
CA ALA A 149 -6.50 -21.92 -3.78
C ALA A 149 -7.02 -21.89 -2.32
N GLN A 150 -6.76 -20.80 -1.60
CA GLN A 150 -7.17 -20.55 -0.22
C GLN A 150 -8.55 -19.87 -0.16
N GLY A 151 -9.04 -19.40 -1.31
CA GLY A 151 -10.33 -18.71 -1.43
C GLY A 151 -10.22 -17.22 -1.12
N ASP A 152 -9.02 -16.66 -1.13
CA ASP A 152 -8.79 -15.23 -1.18
C ASP A 152 -9.15 -14.70 -2.56
N ALA A 153 -9.60 -13.46 -2.58
CA ALA A 153 -9.98 -12.80 -3.80
C ALA A 153 -8.75 -12.18 -4.47
N VAL A 154 -8.41 -12.72 -5.64
CA VAL A 154 -7.38 -12.19 -6.53
C VAL A 154 -7.88 -10.95 -7.25
N MET A 155 -9.12 -10.98 -7.73
CA MET A 155 -9.78 -9.83 -8.36
C MET A 155 -11.30 -9.99 -8.30
N MET A 156 -12.03 -8.88 -8.15
CA MET A 156 -13.49 -8.89 -8.08
C MET A 156 -14.15 -7.81 -8.93
N LYS A 157 -15.39 -8.09 -9.36
CA LYS A 157 -16.20 -7.16 -10.17
C LYS A 157 -16.43 -5.78 -9.56
N TRP A 158 -16.42 -5.63 -8.24
CA TRP A 158 -16.72 -4.34 -7.60
C TRP A 158 -15.73 -3.24 -8.00
N GLU A 159 -14.51 -3.60 -8.41
CA GLU A 159 -13.46 -2.70 -8.90
C GLU A 159 -13.78 -2.07 -10.26
N THR A 160 -14.84 -2.52 -10.95
CA THR A 160 -15.21 -2.06 -12.31
C THR A 160 -15.18 -0.53 -12.48
N PRO A 161 -15.79 0.29 -11.58
CA PRO A 161 -15.72 1.74 -11.71
C PRO A 161 -14.29 2.29 -11.60
N LEU A 162 -13.45 1.68 -10.76
CA LEU A 162 -12.05 2.08 -10.57
C LEU A 162 -11.22 1.74 -11.81
N MET A 163 -11.37 0.52 -12.32
CA MET A 163 -10.68 0.04 -13.53
C MET A 163 -11.02 0.89 -14.76
N LYS A 164 -12.27 1.34 -14.87
CA LYS A 164 -12.67 2.28 -15.92
C LYS A 164 -11.90 3.60 -15.82
N LEU A 165 -11.83 4.19 -14.63
CA LEU A 165 -11.10 5.44 -14.41
C LEU A 165 -9.60 5.28 -14.72
N HIS A 166 -8.99 4.16 -14.31
CA HIS A 166 -7.60 3.84 -14.64
C HIS A 166 -7.38 3.76 -16.15
N ALA A 167 -8.23 3.03 -16.88
CA ALA A 167 -8.16 2.94 -18.34
C ALA A 167 -8.24 4.32 -19.01
N GLU A 168 -9.15 5.18 -18.55
CA GLU A 168 -9.29 6.56 -19.04
C GLU A 168 -8.01 7.38 -18.82
N LYS A 169 -7.35 7.27 -17.66
CA LYS A 169 -6.10 7.99 -17.36
C LYS A 169 -4.94 7.54 -18.25
N ILE A 170 -4.75 6.23 -18.42
CA ILE A 170 -3.57 5.69 -19.12
C ILE A 170 -3.71 5.74 -20.66
N CYS A 171 -4.94 5.75 -21.19
CA CYS A 171 -5.16 5.92 -22.62
C CYS A 171 -5.12 7.40 -23.05
N ASP A 172 -5.40 8.35 -22.15
CA ASP A 172 -5.37 9.82 -22.36
C ASP A 172 -5.95 10.23 -23.73
N VAL A 173 -7.12 9.68 -24.09
CA VAL A 173 -7.70 9.84 -25.42
C VAL A 173 -8.29 11.23 -25.60
N GLU A 174 -7.75 12.00 -26.55
CA GLU A 174 -8.35 13.26 -26.97
C GLU A 174 -9.70 13.02 -27.65
N HIS A 175 -10.75 13.72 -27.19
CA HIS A 175 -12.08 13.60 -27.78
C HIS A 175 -12.08 13.94 -29.27
N GLY A 176 -12.61 13.01 -30.08
CA GLY A 176 -12.79 13.19 -31.52
C GLY A 176 -11.58 12.87 -32.40
N LYS A 177 -10.50 12.32 -31.83
CA LYS A 177 -9.35 11.79 -32.58
C LYS A 177 -9.23 10.27 -32.41
N GLU A 178 -8.62 9.61 -33.38
CA GLU A 178 -8.17 8.23 -33.21
C GLU A 178 -7.10 8.17 -32.12
N SER A 179 -7.17 7.17 -31.25
CA SER A 179 -6.24 7.03 -30.14
C SER A 179 -4.90 6.52 -30.65
N GLU A 180 -3.85 7.30 -30.42
CA GLU A 180 -2.46 6.88 -30.66
C GLU A 180 -1.85 6.16 -29.44
N ALA A 181 -2.67 5.81 -28.45
CA ALA A 181 -2.21 5.22 -27.21
C ALA A 181 -1.58 3.83 -27.44
N VAL A 182 -0.39 3.65 -26.90
CA VAL A 182 0.28 2.35 -26.80
C VAL A 182 0.34 2.04 -25.31
N VAL A 183 -0.49 1.10 -24.87
CA VAL A 183 -0.75 0.87 -23.44
C VAL A 183 -0.21 -0.49 -23.03
N LEU A 184 0.49 -0.52 -21.90
CA LEU A 184 0.89 -1.73 -21.20
C LEU A 184 -0.07 -1.97 -20.02
N ASN A 185 -0.64 -3.17 -19.93
CA ASN A 185 -1.23 -3.69 -18.71
C ASN A 185 -0.35 -4.82 -18.14
N VAL A 186 -0.12 -4.81 -16.83
CA VAL A 186 0.62 -5.85 -16.10
C VAL A 186 -0.33 -6.47 -15.08
N GLY A 187 -0.75 -7.71 -15.35
CA GLY A 187 -1.80 -8.41 -14.61
C GLY A 187 -3.16 -8.30 -15.31
N PHE A 188 -3.67 -9.43 -15.81
CA PHE A 188 -4.96 -9.45 -16.53
C PHE A 188 -6.15 -9.66 -15.59
N GLY A 189 -6.02 -10.54 -14.61
CA GLY A 189 -7.08 -10.88 -13.65
C GLY A 189 -8.40 -11.31 -14.33
N LEU A 190 -9.43 -10.49 -14.19
CA LEU A 190 -10.76 -10.69 -14.81
C LEU A 190 -10.87 -10.10 -16.23
N GLY A 191 -9.90 -9.28 -16.66
CA GLY A 191 -9.90 -8.54 -17.92
C GLY A 191 -10.79 -7.29 -17.90
N ILE A 192 -11.08 -6.74 -16.71
CA ILE A 192 -11.99 -5.60 -16.55
C ILE A 192 -11.36 -4.33 -17.14
N ILE A 193 -10.15 -3.96 -16.68
CA ILE A 193 -9.45 -2.80 -17.21
C ILE A 193 -9.15 -2.98 -18.70
N ASP A 194 -8.75 -4.19 -19.12
CA ASP A 194 -8.47 -4.50 -20.51
C ASP A 194 -9.67 -4.26 -21.42
N GLY A 195 -10.88 -4.59 -20.95
CA GLY A 195 -12.12 -4.29 -21.64
C GLY A 195 -12.30 -2.80 -21.88
N PHE A 196 -12.13 -1.97 -20.84
CA PHE A 196 -12.23 -0.52 -20.96
C PHE A 196 -11.12 0.09 -21.81
N ILE A 197 -9.88 -0.42 -21.71
CA ILE A 197 -8.79 -0.02 -22.60
C ILE A 197 -9.21 -0.29 -24.05
N GLN A 198 -9.74 -1.46 -24.37
CA GLN A 198 -10.19 -1.79 -25.72
C GLN A 198 -11.37 -0.91 -26.21
N ASP A 199 -12.30 -0.55 -25.33
CA ASP A 199 -13.39 0.39 -25.65
C ASP A 199 -12.87 1.79 -26.01
N LEU A 200 -11.72 2.18 -25.45
CA LEU A 200 -11.00 3.42 -25.77
C LEU A 200 -10.14 3.32 -27.05
N LYS A 201 -10.14 2.16 -27.71
CA LYS A 201 -9.54 1.90 -29.04
C LYS A 201 -8.07 2.33 -29.16
N PRO A 202 -7.17 1.91 -28.27
CA PRO A 202 -5.75 2.22 -28.37
C PRO A 202 -5.18 1.68 -29.68
N LYS A 203 -4.11 2.31 -30.14
CA LYS A 203 -3.30 1.82 -31.25
C LYS A 203 -2.72 0.44 -30.97
N THR A 204 -2.26 0.22 -29.75
CA THR A 204 -1.69 -1.07 -29.32
C THR A 204 -1.95 -1.28 -27.84
N HIS A 205 -2.34 -2.49 -27.48
CA HIS A 205 -2.57 -2.90 -26.11
C HIS A 205 -1.75 -4.16 -25.78
N VAL A 206 -0.71 -3.99 -24.99
CA VAL A 206 0.17 -5.08 -24.54
C VAL A 206 -0.28 -5.51 -23.15
N ILE A 207 -0.49 -6.82 -22.96
CA ILE A 207 -0.91 -7.39 -21.67
C ILE A 207 0.13 -8.42 -21.25
N ILE A 208 0.74 -8.23 -20.07
CA ILE A 208 1.60 -9.23 -19.43
C ILE A 208 0.75 -10.03 -18.44
N GLU A 209 0.77 -11.35 -18.56
CA GLU A 209 0.09 -12.25 -17.62
C GLU A 209 1.01 -13.42 -17.24
N ALA A 210 1.21 -13.62 -15.94
CA ALA A 210 2.15 -14.61 -15.42
C ALA A 210 1.47 -15.93 -15.03
N HIS A 211 0.22 -15.89 -14.58
CA HIS A 211 -0.46 -17.05 -14.03
C HIS A 211 -1.03 -17.95 -15.16
N PRO A 212 -0.68 -19.25 -15.21
CA PRO A 212 -1.10 -20.15 -16.29
C PRO A 212 -2.62 -20.27 -16.47
N ASP A 213 -3.39 -20.33 -15.37
CA ASP A 213 -4.86 -20.46 -15.44
C ASP A 213 -5.54 -19.18 -15.96
N VAL A 214 -4.99 -17.98 -15.64
CA VAL A 214 -5.48 -16.67 -16.13
C VAL A 214 -5.12 -16.52 -17.59
N TYR A 215 -3.89 -16.84 -17.98
CA TYR A 215 -3.49 -16.86 -19.38
C TYR A 215 -4.37 -17.81 -20.22
N ALA A 216 -4.65 -19.02 -19.73
CA ALA A 216 -5.56 -19.95 -20.41
C ALA A 216 -6.97 -19.37 -20.54
N HIS A 217 -7.43 -18.59 -19.55
CA HIS A 217 -8.71 -17.88 -19.61
C HIS A 217 -8.73 -16.77 -20.65
N MET A 218 -7.66 -15.97 -20.74
CA MET A 218 -7.49 -14.95 -21.78
C MET A 218 -7.62 -15.58 -23.18
N LYS A 219 -6.90 -16.68 -23.42
CA LYS A 219 -6.94 -17.43 -24.68
C LYS A 219 -8.34 -17.95 -25.02
N ARG A 220 -9.04 -18.53 -24.04
CA ARG A 220 -10.44 -18.99 -24.23
C ARG A 220 -11.40 -17.86 -24.60
N LYS A 221 -11.14 -16.64 -24.12
CA LYS A 221 -11.92 -15.43 -24.44
C LYS A 221 -11.45 -14.75 -25.75
N GLY A 222 -10.46 -15.30 -26.45
CA GLY A 222 -9.97 -14.78 -27.73
C GLY A 222 -9.18 -13.47 -27.61
N TRP A 223 -8.56 -13.20 -26.44
CA TRP A 223 -7.78 -11.97 -26.24
C TRP A 223 -6.56 -11.89 -27.14
N ASP A 224 -5.93 -13.03 -27.43
CA ASP A 224 -4.79 -13.15 -28.32
C ASP A 224 -5.16 -13.10 -29.82
N GLU A 225 -6.45 -13.13 -30.15
CA GLU A 225 -6.96 -13.05 -31.51
C GLU A 225 -7.38 -11.61 -31.90
N LYS A 226 -7.39 -10.68 -30.94
CA LYS A 226 -7.72 -9.27 -31.18
C LYS A 226 -6.57 -8.57 -31.92
N GLU A 227 -6.89 -7.86 -33.00
CA GLU A 227 -5.92 -7.29 -33.95
C GLU A 227 -4.85 -6.39 -33.30
N ASN A 228 -5.24 -5.54 -32.34
CA ASN A 228 -4.35 -4.58 -31.67
C ASN A 228 -3.89 -5.03 -30.28
N VAL A 229 -4.13 -6.29 -29.90
CA VAL A 229 -3.73 -6.84 -28.59
C VAL A 229 -2.52 -7.75 -28.73
N VAL A 230 -1.53 -7.56 -27.86
CA VAL A 230 -0.37 -8.44 -27.73
C VAL A 230 -0.38 -9.05 -26.35
N VAL A 231 -0.62 -10.37 -26.26
CA VAL A 231 -0.57 -11.10 -25.00
C VAL A 231 0.83 -11.69 -24.79
N VAL A 232 1.45 -11.33 -23.68
CA VAL A 232 2.78 -11.79 -23.28
C VAL A 232 2.63 -12.69 -22.05
N PHE A 233 2.85 -13.99 -22.23
CA PHE A 233 2.80 -14.95 -21.14
C PHE A 233 4.15 -15.02 -20.42
N GLY A 234 4.15 -14.76 -19.12
CA GLY A 234 5.34 -14.79 -18.27
C GLY A 234 5.31 -13.72 -17.19
N ARG A 235 6.30 -13.75 -16.29
CA ARG A 235 6.44 -12.72 -15.27
C ARG A 235 6.92 -11.43 -15.91
N TRP A 236 6.43 -10.29 -15.43
CA TRP A 236 6.84 -9.00 -15.97
C TRP A 236 8.33 -8.76 -15.82
N GLN A 237 8.94 -9.24 -14.72
CA GLN A 237 10.39 -9.15 -14.48
C GLN A 237 11.21 -9.75 -15.63
N ASP A 238 10.70 -10.81 -16.26
CA ASP A 238 11.42 -11.54 -17.30
C ASP A 238 11.28 -10.87 -18.68
N VAL A 239 10.23 -10.08 -18.91
CA VAL A 239 9.87 -9.56 -20.26
C VAL A 239 9.92 -8.04 -20.39
N ILE A 240 9.91 -7.29 -19.29
CA ILE A 240 9.67 -5.84 -19.33
C ILE A 240 10.76 -5.07 -20.09
N GLU A 241 12.01 -5.53 -20.03
CA GLU A 241 13.12 -4.87 -20.74
C GLU A 241 13.02 -5.01 -22.26
N ASP A 242 12.57 -6.15 -22.76
CA ASP A 242 12.40 -6.37 -24.20
C ASP A 242 11.19 -5.60 -24.73
N LEU A 243 10.10 -5.57 -23.96
CA LEU A 243 8.93 -4.74 -24.28
C LEU A 243 9.28 -3.25 -24.34
N ALA A 244 10.11 -2.75 -23.42
CA ALA A 244 10.59 -1.36 -23.47
C ALA A 244 11.42 -1.06 -24.74
N LYS A 245 12.14 -2.05 -25.28
CA LYS A 245 12.91 -1.92 -26.54
C LYS A 245 12.03 -2.04 -27.77
N GLU A 246 10.88 -2.70 -27.70
CA GLU A 246 9.99 -2.93 -28.83
C GLU A 246 8.97 -1.80 -28.97
N TYR A 247 8.25 -1.48 -27.91
CA TYR A 247 7.13 -0.56 -27.93
C TYR A 247 7.53 0.89 -27.58
N SER A 248 6.66 1.84 -27.91
CA SER A 248 6.74 3.25 -27.51
C SER A 248 5.53 3.54 -26.63
N PHE A 249 5.56 3.05 -25.38
CA PHE A 249 4.41 3.12 -24.48
C PHE A 249 4.06 4.56 -24.12
N THR A 250 2.78 4.89 -24.09
CA THR A 250 2.23 6.16 -23.59
C THR A 250 1.42 5.96 -22.33
N GLY A 251 0.95 4.73 -22.08
CA GLY A 251 0.21 4.34 -20.88
C GLY A 251 0.80 3.08 -20.27
N ALA A 252 0.83 2.99 -18.93
CA ALA A 252 1.08 1.74 -18.24
C ALA A 252 0.15 1.60 -17.03
N PHE A 253 -0.39 0.40 -16.81
CA PHE A 253 -1.13 0.00 -15.63
C PHE A 253 -0.47 -1.20 -14.96
N PHE A 254 -0.46 -1.20 -13.64
CA PHE A 254 0.12 -2.27 -12.82
C PHE A 254 -0.87 -2.69 -11.74
N ASP A 255 -1.32 -3.94 -11.81
CA ASP A 255 -2.30 -4.54 -10.91
C ASP A 255 -2.14 -6.06 -10.95
N THR A 256 -1.15 -6.55 -10.20
CA THR A 256 -0.86 -7.98 -10.10
C THR A 256 -1.47 -8.54 -8.79
N TYR A 257 -1.09 -9.75 -8.37
CA TYR A 257 -1.56 -10.31 -7.10
C TYR A 257 -0.41 -10.69 -6.16
N GLY A 258 -0.58 -10.35 -4.88
CA GLY A 258 0.35 -10.73 -3.80
C GLY A 258 1.58 -9.84 -3.70
N GLU A 259 1.59 -8.64 -4.29
CA GLU A 259 2.79 -7.81 -4.29
C GLU A 259 3.14 -7.29 -2.90
N THR A 260 4.44 -7.33 -2.64
CA THR A 260 5.06 -6.48 -1.65
C THR A 260 5.29 -5.07 -2.20
N TYR A 261 5.47 -4.11 -1.29
CA TYR A 261 5.89 -2.75 -1.67
C TYR A 261 7.17 -2.73 -2.54
N ASN A 262 8.10 -3.65 -2.29
CA ASN A 262 9.35 -3.69 -3.05
C ASN A 262 9.15 -4.13 -4.51
N GLU A 263 8.17 -4.99 -4.80
CA GLU A 263 7.89 -5.44 -6.17
C GLU A 263 7.26 -4.32 -7.02
N ILE A 264 6.32 -3.56 -6.47
CA ILE A 264 5.79 -2.39 -7.18
C ILE A 264 6.89 -1.35 -7.43
N ARG A 265 7.78 -1.14 -6.45
CA ARG A 265 8.92 -0.23 -6.59
C ARG A 265 9.91 -0.72 -7.62
N GLU A 266 10.17 -2.02 -7.68
CA GLU A 266 11.00 -2.64 -8.73
C GLU A 266 10.41 -2.32 -10.11
N PHE A 267 9.09 -2.48 -10.29
CA PHE A 267 8.43 -2.07 -11.52
C PHE A 267 8.60 -0.57 -11.81
N HIS A 268 8.50 0.31 -10.79
CA HIS A 268 8.70 1.76 -10.95
C HIS A 268 10.09 2.12 -11.51
N VAL A 269 11.13 1.33 -11.21
CA VAL A 269 12.48 1.51 -11.78
C VAL A 269 12.50 1.34 -13.30
N HIS A 270 11.56 0.58 -13.87
CA HIS A 270 11.46 0.37 -15.31
C HIS A 270 10.67 1.46 -16.05
N LEU A 271 9.85 2.27 -15.37
CA LEU A 271 9.03 3.33 -16.01
C LEU A 271 9.85 4.30 -16.88
N PRO A 272 11.04 4.81 -16.44
CA PRO A 272 11.88 5.66 -17.29
C PRO A 272 12.29 5.03 -18.61
N LYS A 273 12.55 3.71 -18.63
CA LYS A 273 12.90 2.97 -19.84
C LYS A 273 11.65 2.74 -20.69
N LEU A 274 10.54 2.30 -20.09
CA LEU A 274 9.27 2.03 -20.78
C LEU A 274 8.76 3.25 -21.56
N PHE A 275 8.84 4.43 -20.94
CA PHE A 275 8.34 5.67 -21.53
C PHE A 275 9.40 6.45 -22.33
N GLN A 276 10.64 5.96 -22.40
CA GLN A 276 11.76 6.74 -22.96
C GLN A 276 11.50 7.18 -24.41
N LYS A 277 10.99 6.28 -25.25
CA LYS A 277 10.74 6.56 -26.68
C LYS A 277 9.62 7.59 -26.86
N SER A 278 8.47 7.36 -26.24
CA SER A 278 7.33 8.28 -26.27
C SER A 278 7.69 9.67 -25.77
N LYS A 279 8.47 9.76 -24.69
CA LYS A 279 8.99 11.04 -24.20
C LYS A 279 9.88 11.75 -25.22
N LYS A 280 10.77 11.03 -25.91
CA LYS A 280 11.61 11.60 -26.99
C LYS A 280 10.76 12.07 -28.18
N GLU A 281 9.63 11.43 -28.42
CA GLU A 281 8.62 11.83 -29.41
C GLU A 281 7.74 13.00 -28.94
N GLY A 282 7.94 13.52 -27.72
CA GLY A 282 7.15 14.61 -27.15
C GLY A 282 5.74 14.21 -26.71
N LYS A 283 5.47 12.90 -26.55
CA LYS A 283 4.18 12.39 -26.11
C LYS A 283 4.05 12.42 -24.59
N ARG A 284 2.85 12.76 -24.11
CA ARG A 284 2.49 12.58 -22.70
C ARG A 284 2.47 11.10 -22.37
N CYS A 285 3.04 10.76 -21.21
CA CYS A 285 3.11 9.40 -20.71
C CYS A 285 2.49 9.34 -19.33
N THR A 286 1.55 8.41 -19.13
CA THR A 286 0.78 8.25 -17.90
C THR A 286 0.97 6.85 -17.34
N TYR A 287 1.20 6.77 -16.03
CA TYR A 287 1.24 5.53 -15.26
C TYR A 287 0.13 5.56 -14.20
N SER A 288 -0.49 4.42 -13.99
CA SER A 288 -1.42 4.20 -12.89
C SER A 288 -1.28 2.77 -12.36
N TYR A 289 -1.84 2.48 -11.18
CA TYR A 289 -1.79 1.17 -10.54
C TYR A 289 -2.99 0.98 -9.61
N PHE A 290 -3.30 -0.28 -9.27
CA PHE A 290 -4.25 -0.56 -8.19
C PHE A 290 -3.62 -0.22 -6.84
N ASN A 291 -4.19 0.78 -6.16
CA ASN A 291 -3.65 1.33 -4.93
C ASN A 291 -4.25 0.62 -3.71
N GLY A 292 -3.82 -0.62 -3.50
CA GLY A 292 -4.33 -1.51 -2.45
C GLY A 292 -3.59 -1.44 -1.10
N PHE A 293 -2.62 -0.55 -0.91
CA PHE A 293 -1.80 -0.52 0.32
C PHE A 293 -2.61 -0.13 1.55
N CYS A 294 -2.39 -0.81 2.69
CA CYS A 294 -3.06 -0.50 3.97
C CYS A 294 -4.59 -0.29 3.84
N PRO A 295 -5.33 -1.30 3.33
CA PRO A 295 -6.72 -1.15 2.92
C PRO A 295 -7.72 -0.90 4.06
N ASP A 296 -7.25 -1.00 5.30
CA ASP A 296 -7.99 -0.95 6.56
C ASP A 296 -7.60 0.24 7.45
N ASN A 297 -6.52 0.97 7.13
CA ASN A 297 -6.09 2.14 7.88
C ASN A 297 -5.77 3.33 6.95
N ILE A 298 -6.62 4.36 7.01
CA ILE A 298 -6.52 5.54 6.15
C ILE A 298 -5.22 6.32 6.34
N PHE A 299 -4.70 6.38 7.57
CA PHE A 299 -3.48 7.13 7.85
C PHE A 299 -2.28 6.45 7.21
N PHE A 300 -2.15 5.13 7.38
CA PHE A 300 -1.09 4.35 6.74
C PHE A 300 -1.21 4.38 5.21
N HIS A 301 -2.43 4.28 4.68
CA HIS A 301 -2.68 4.43 3.24
C HIS A 301 -2.17 5.79 2.71
N MET A 302 -2.41 6.88 3.46
CA MET A 302 -1.88 8.21 3.10
C MET A 302 -0.36 8.31 3.18
N VAL A 303 0.27 7.62 4.13
CA VAL A 303 1.75 7.52 4.20
C VAL A 303 2.29 6.85 2.93
N TYR A 304 1.73 5.69 2.53
CA TYR A 304 2.15 5.01 1.31
C TYR A 304 1.89 5.84 0.04
N ASN A 305 0.80 6.61 -0.02
CA ASN A 305 0.56 7.54 -1.13
C ASN A 305 1.66 8.61 -1.25
N ARG A 306 2.08 9.21 -0.12
CA ARG A 306 3.19 10.18 -0.11
C ARG A 306 4.52 9.53 -0.46
N LEU A 307 4.78 8.34 0.09
CA LEU A 307 5.98 7.54 -0.17
C LEU A 307 6.13 7.23 -1.67
N ILE A 308 5.11 6.64 -2.29
CA ILE A 308 5.11 6.28 -3.70
C ILE A 308 5.23 7.52 -4.59
N ALA A 309 4.53 8.61 -4.26
CA ALA A 309 4.66 9.85 -5.01
C ALA A 309 6.08 10.41 -4.98
N LYS A 310 6.73 10.37 -3.81
CA LYS A 310 8.13 10.77 -3.65
C LYS A 310 9.07 9.87 -4.43
N GLU A 311 8.95 8.56 -4.31
CA GLU A 311 9.84 7.61 -5.02
C GLU A 311 9.64 7.68 -6.53
N LEU A 312 8.40 7.77 -7.03
CA LEU A 312 8.15 7.98 -8.46
C LEU A 312 8.79 9.28 -8.95
N LYS A 313 8.71 10.36 -8.15
CA LYS A 313 9.38 11.62 -8.49
C LYS A 313 10.90 11.47 -8.55
N ASP A 314 11.49 10.78 -7.58
CA ASP A 314 12.94 10.63 -7.46
C ASP A 314 13.51 9.64 -8.50
N LEU A 315 12.83 8.53 -8.77
CA LEU A 315 13.26 7.48 -9.72
C LEU A 315 13.01 7.87 -11.17
N SER A 316 11.90 8.54 -11.45
CA SER A 316 11.42 8.75 -12.81
C SER A 316 11.24 10.22 -13.19
N GLY A 317 11.13 11.13 -12.24
CA GLY A 317 10.76 12.52 -12.47
C GLY A 317 9.26 12.73 -12.66
N MET A 318 8.44 11.67 -12.62
CA MET A 318 6.98 11.75 -12.73
C MET A 318 6.37 12.50 -11.54
N SER A 319 5.30 13.25 -11.80
CA SER A 319 4.46 13.85 -10.77
C SER A 319 3.23 12.98 -10.56
N THR A 320 2.89 12.68 -9.31
CA THR A 320 1.76 11.81 -8.95
C THR A 320 0.67 12.61 -8.24
N THR A 321 -0.59 12.37 -8.65
CA THR A 321 -1.79 12.88 -7.98
C THR A 321 -2.68 11.72 -7.56
N PHE A 322 -3.49 11.94 -6.52
CA PHE A 322 -4.46 10.97 -6.03
C PHE A 322 -5.86 11.58 -6.04
N GLU A 323 -6.76 11.04 -6.86
CA GLU A 323 -8.16 11.48 -6.94
C GLU A 323 -9.01 10.61 -6.01
N SER A 324 -9.80 11.23 -5.13
CA SER A 324 -10.71 10.50 -4.23
C SER A 324 -11.93 9.99 -4.99
N VAL A 325 -12.12 8.68 -5.01
CA VAL A 325 -13.23 7.98 -5.64
C VAL A 325 -14.02 7.25 -4.57
N LYS A 326 -15.31 7.51 -4.49
CA LYS A 326 -16.19 6.79 -3.56
C LYS A 326 -16.28 5.31 -3.95
N VAL A 327 -16.10 4.43 -2.97
CA VAL A 327 -16.31 3.00 -3.10
C VAL A 327 -17.66 2.66 -2.47
N ASP A 328 -18.54 2.04 -3.26
CA ASP A 328 -19.80 1.53 -2.75
C ASP A 328 -19.57 0.29 -1.88
N LYS A 329 -20.55 -0.06 -1.05
CA LYS A 329 -20.45 -1.23 -0.17
C LYS A 329 -20.11 -2.49 -0.98
N ILE A 330 -19.00 -3.13 -0.61
CA ILE A 330 -18.53 -4.36 -1.25
C ILE A 330 -19.21 -5.57 -0.63
N ASP A 331 -19.66 -6.48 -1.48
CA ASP A 331 -20.17 -7.79 -1.07
C ASP A 331 -19.04 -8.83 -1.09
N TRP A 332 -18.74 -9.36 0.09
CA TRP A 332 -17.69 -10.35 0.32
C TRP A 332 -18.24 -11.78 0.42
N GLU A 333 -19.55 -12.00 0.23
CA GLU A 333 -20.17 -13.33 0.38
C GLU A 333 -19.57 -14.34 -0.61
N GLY A 334 -18.76 -15.28 -0.11
CA GLY A 334 -18.10 -16.32 -0.91
C GLY A 334 -16.61 -16.10 -1.16
N VAL A 335 -16.03 -15.02 -0.63
CA VAL A 335 -14.59 -14.93 -0.35
C VAL A 335 -14.36 -15.61 1.00
N THR A 336 -13.60 -16.71 1.02
CA THR A 336 -13.47 -17.59 2.19
C THR A 336 -12.05 -17.67 2.76
N GLY A 337 -11.11 -16.98 2.13
CA GLY A 337 -9.71 -16.92 2.55
C GLY A 337 -9.48 -16.05 3.78
N HIS A 338 -8.28 -15.46 3.84
CA HIS A 338 -7.73 -14.73 4.96
C HIS A 338 -8.35 -13.36 5.22
N GLY A 339 -9.11 -12.77 4.28
CA GLY A 339 -9.91 -11.59 4.58
C GLY A 339 -10.29 -10.72 3.38
N LYS A 340 -10.71 -9.50 3.70
CA LYS A 340 -11.04 -8.47 2.71
C LYS A 340 -9.76 -7.72 2.35
N TYR A 341 -9.48 -7.53 1.06
CA TYR A 341 -8.37 -6.69 0.62
C TYR A 341 -8.75 -5.20 0.50
N TRP A 342 -9.99 -4.83 0.86
CA TRP A 342 -10.45 -3.44 0.85
C TRP A 342 -11.56 -3.17 1.87
N GLU A 343 -11.38 -2.20 2.77
CA GLU A 343 -12.38 -1.84 3.79
C GLU A 343 -12.81 -0.36 3.79
N MET A 344 -12.08 0.51 3.09
CA MET A 344 -12.35 1.95 3.06
C MET A 344 -13.51 2.36 2.12
N GLU A 345 -14.23 3.42 2.47
CA GLU A 345 -15.28 4.02 1.62
C GLU A 345 -14.73 4.90 0.49
N THR A 346 -13.42 5.16 0.48
CA THR A 346 -12.75 6.03 -0.49
C THR A 346 -11.51 5.34 -1.03
N TYR A 347 -11.45 5.18 -2.34
CA TYR A 347 -10.27 4.77 -3.08
C TYR A 347 -9.52 6.00 -3.59
N PHE A 348 -8.20 6.00 -3.46
CA PHE A 348 -7.35 7.09 -3.92
C PHE A 348 -6.71 6.68 -5.25
N LEU A 349 -7.33 7.11 -6.35
CA LEU A 349 -6.91 6.81 -7.72
C LEU A 349 -5.57 7.48 -8.04
N PRO A 350 -4.45 6.74 -8.12
CA PRO A 350 -3.17 7.32 -8.51
C PRO A 350 -3.19 7.72 -9.97
N THR A 351 -2.49 8.79 -10.31
CA THR A 351 -2.16 9.12 -11.70
C THR A 351 -0.80 9.79 -11.70
N SER A 352 0.15 9.16 -12.35
CA SER A 352 1.52 9.65 -12.46
C SER A 352 1.79 10.06 -13.90
N THR A 353 2.31 11.27 -14.10
CA THR A 353 2.63 11.77 -15.45
C THR A 353 4.01 12.37 -15.50
N TYR A 354 4.70 12.25 -16.64
CA TYR A 354 5.85 13.11 -16.90
C TYR A 354 5.37 14.53 -17.20
N CYS A 355 5.97 15.50 -16.51
CA CYS A 355 5.83 16.91 -16.84
C CYS A 355 6.63 17.25 -18.10
#